data_AF-A0A2N3BWH2-F1
#
_entry.id   AF-A0A2N3BWH2-F1
#
_cell.length_a   1.000
_cell.length_b   1.000
_cell.length_c   1.000
_cell.angle_alpha   90.00
_cell.angle_beta   90.00
_cell.angle_gamma   90.00
#
_symmetry.space_group_name_H-M   'P 1'
#
loop_
_entity.id
_entity.type
_entity.pdbx_description
1 polymer ?
#
loop_
_entity_poly.entity_id
_entity_poly.type
_entity_poly.pdbx_seq_one_letter_code
_entity_poly.pdbx_strand_id
1 'polypeptide(L)'
;MSAPKIQGWCPGALRPMLSGDGLVVRVRPHGGRLTQGQMSGIADLAARHGNGLIDLSARANVQIRGVGEAGHAALIDGLGALDLIDDSLAAETRRNIVVQPFWVAGDDTRTVIARLEAALAAA
;
A
#
# COMPACT_ATOMS: atom_id res chain seq x y z
N MET A 1 29.87 -3.85 7.51
CA MET A 1 28.53 -3.72 6.89
C MET A 1 28.66 -4.21 5.46
N SER A 2 27.87 -5.20 5.06
CA SER A 2 27.81 -5.67 3.67
C SER A 2 27.23 -4.58 2.76
N ALA A 3 27.66 -4.55 1.50
CA ALA A 3 27.13 -3.62 0.52
C ALA A 3 25.60 -3.79 0.35
N PRO A 4 24.85 -2.71 0.11
CA PRO A 4 23.41 -2.80 -0.11
C PRO A 4 23.10 -3.61 -1.37
N LYS A 5 22.19 -4.59 -1.26
CA LYS A 5 21.73 -5.40 -2.40
C LYS A 5 20.66 -4.64 -3.19
N ILE A 6 20.94 -4.33 -4.46
CA ILE A 6 19.97 -3.74 -5.37
C ILE A 6 18.97 -4.82 -5.80
N GLN A 7 17.70 -4.64 -5.46
CA GLN A 7 16.64 -5.60 -5.77
C GLN A 7 16.06 -5.39 -7.17
N GLY A 8 16.03 -4.15 -7.67
CA GLY A 8 15.48 -3.82 -9.00
C GLY A 8 13.98 -3.55 -9.02
N TRP A 9 13.31 -3.49 -7.86
CA TRP A 9 11.93 -3.01 -7.73
C TRP A 9 11.71 -2.30 -6.38
N CYS A 10 10.63 -1.53 -6.28
CA CYS A 10 10.14 -0.97 -5.01
C CYS A 10 9.05 -1.89 -4.43
N PRO A 11 9.01 -2.14 -3.11
CA PRO A 11 7.98 -2.99 -2.53
C PRO A 11 6.57 -2.43 -2.75
N GLY A 12 5.65 -3.33 -3.10
CA GLY A 12 4.20 -3.14 -3.09
C GLY A 12 3.53 -4.13 -2.14
N ALA A 13 2.20 -4.22 -2.17
CA ALA A 13 1.50 -5.24 -1.41
C ALA A 13 1.55 -6.58 -2.15
N LEU A 14 1.28 -6.58 -3.46
CA LEU A 14 1.29 -7.79 -4.30
C LEU A 14 2.70 -8.34 -4.57
N ARG A 15 3.71 -7.46 -4.57
CA ARG A 15 5.12 -7.85 -4.65
C ARG A 15 5.93 -7.20 -3.51
N PRO A 16 5.92 -7.82 -2.31
CA PRO A 16 6.65 -7.29 -1.17
C PRO A 16 8.16 -7.46 -1.33
N MET A 17 8.92 -6.96 -0.37
CA MET A 17 10.37 -7.12 -0.30
C MET A 17 10.79 -7.62 1.07
N LEU A 18 11.68 -8.61 1.10
CA LEU A 18 12.26 -9.11 2.34
C LEU A 18 13.23 -8.09 2.94
N SER A 19 13.02 -7.78 4.23
CA SER A 19 13.84 -6.93 5.10
C SER A 19 14.36 -7.76 6.27
N GLY A 20 15.18 -7.16 7.14
CA GLY A 20 15.75 -7.85 8.31
C GLY A 20 14.72 -8.30 9.35
N ASP A 21 13.52 -7.73 9.32
CA ASP A 21 12.39 -8.02 10.22
C ASP A 21 11.27 -8.85 9.57
N GLY A 22 11.41 -9.21 8.29
CA GLY A 22 10.37 -9.89 7.50
C GLY A 22 10.00 -9.10 6.24
N LEU A 23 8.87 -9.43 5.62
CA LEU A 23 8.41 -8.73 4.41
C LEU A 23 7.92 -7.31 4.75
N VAL A 24 8.29 -6.37 3.89
CA VAL A 24 7.72 -5.01 3.86
C VAL A 24 6.62 -4.99 2.81
N VAL A 25 5.38 -4.82 3.27
CA VAL A 25 4.17 -4.74 2.43
C VAL A 25 3.73 -3.29 2.40
N ARG A 26 3.61 -2.70 1.20
CA ARG A 26 3.22 -1.30 1.04
C ARG A 26 1.81 -1.17 0.46
N VAL A 27 0.91 -0.61 1.25
CA VAL A 27 -0.46 -0.25 0.86
C VAL A 27 -0.46 1.16 0.29
N ARG A 28 -1.11 1.34 -0.86
CA ARG A 28 -1.26 2.63 -1.54
C ARG A 28 -2.72 3.07 -1.46
N PRO A 29 -3.13 3.91 -0.49
CA PRO A 29 -4.53 4.30 -0.36
C PRO A 29 -4.99 5.10 -1.58
N HIS A 30 -6.19 4.80 -2.08
CA HIS A 30 -6.80 5.58 -3.16
C HIS A 30 -6.96 7.05 -2.76
N GLY A 31 -6.50 7.95 -3.62
CA GLY A 31 -6.49 9.39 -3.34
C GLY A 31 -5.73 9.82 -2.08
N GLY A 32 -4.85 8.98 -1.53
CA GLY A 32 -4.08 9.29 -0.32
C GLY A 32 -4.93 9.41 0.95
N ARG A 33 -6.14 8.82 0.97
CA ARG A 33 -7.04 8.85 2.14
C ARG A 33 -7.38 7.43 2.60
N LEU A 34 -7.59 7.29 3.90
CA LEU A 34 -8.07 6.06 4.53
C LEU A 34 -9.29 6.38 5.39
N THR A 35 -10.26 5.47 5.38
CA THR A 35 -11.35 5.51 6.35
C THR A 35 -10.89 4.98 7.70
N GLN A 36 -11.64 5.26 8.76
CA GLN A 36 -11.37 4.70 10.09
C GLN A 36 -11.38 3.15 10.06
N GLY A 37 -12.33 2.55 9.33
CA GLY A 37 -12.42 1.09 9.19
C GLY A 37 -11.20 0.50 8.49
N GLN A 38 -10.74 1.13 7.42
CA GLN A 38 -9.51 0.72 6.73
C GLN A 38 -8.29 0.82 7.64
N MET A 39 -8.16 1.91 8.41
CA MET A 39 -7.03 2.07 9.32
C MET A 39 -7.04 1.03 10.45
N SER A 40 -8.22 0.76 11.04
CA SER A 40 -8.38 -0.29 12.04
C SER A 40 -8.05 -1.68 11.47
N GLY A 41 -8.52 -1.97 10.26
CA GLY A 41 -8.23 -3.24 9.59
C GLY A 41 -6.74 -3.42 9.29
N ILE A 42 -6.05 -2.38 8.81
CA ILE A 42 -4.59 -2.40 8.63
C ILE A 42 -3.87 -2.67 9.95
N ALA A 43 -4.29 -2.03 11.05
CA ALA A 43 -3.69 -2.24 12.38
C ALA A 43 -3.83 -3.70 12.84
N ASP A 44 -5.02 -4.27 12.68
CA ASP A 44 -5.27 -5.67 13.00
C ASP A 44 -4.44 -6.63 12.13
N LEU A 45 -4.33 -6.36 10.84
CA LEU A 45 -3.56 -7.19 9.91
C LEU A 45 -2.06 -7.11 10.22
N ALA A 46 -1.55 -5.93 10.57
CA ALA A 46 -0.17 -5.73 11.01
C ALA A 46 0.14 -6.50 12.30
N ALA A 47 -0.80 -6.56 13.25
CA ALA A 47 -0.65 -7.33 14.48
C ALA A 47 -0.72 -8.85 14.25
N ARG A 48 -1.57 -9.31 13.32
CA ARG A 48 -1.77 -10.74 13.05
C ARG A 48 -0.70 -11.36 12.16
N HIS A 49 -0.24 -10.63 11.14
CA HIS A 49 0.62 -11.18 10.09
C HIS A 49 2.01 -10.54 10.04
N GLY A 50 2.18 -9.37 10.68
CA GLY A 50 3.43 -8.64 10.77
C GLY A 50 3.99 -8.60 12.19
N ASN A 51 4.86 -7.63 12.45
CA ASN A 51 5.44 -7.38 13.77
C ASN A 51 4.73 -6.24 14.54
N GLY A 52 3.55 -5.83 14.07
CA GLY A 52 2.76 -4.74 14.66
C GLY A 52 3.23 -3.32 14.30
N LEU A 53 4.37 -3.15 13.60
CA LEU A 53 4.84 -1.83 13.19
C LEU A 53 4.20 -1.40 11.86
N ILE A 54 3.83 -0.13 11.80
CA ILE A 54 3.25 0.52 10.63
C ILE A 54 3.99 1.85 10.39
N ASP A 55 4.53 2.04 9.19
CA ASP A 55 5.20 3.28 8.79
C ASP A 55 4.35 4.08 7.81
N LEU A 56 4.33 5.41 7.98
CA LEU A 56 3.88 6.34 6.95
C LEU A 56 5.07 6.75 6.09
N SER A 57 4.92 6.64 4.77
CA SER A 57 5.96 7.06 3.82
C SER A 57 5.83 8.54 3.45
N ALA A 58 6.91 9.10 2.89
CA ALA A 58 6.91 10.46 2.33
C ALA A 58 5.91 10.69 1.17
N ARG A 59 5.29 9.61 0.65
CA ARG A 59 4.26 9.67 -0.41
C ARG A 59 2.86 9.35 0.11
N ALA A 60 2.63 9.48 1.42
CA ALA A 60 1.35 9.19 2.07
C ALA A 60 0.84 7.74 1.90
N ASN A 61 1.73 6.80 1.53
CA ASN A 61 1.43 5.36 1.58
C ASN A 61 1.70 4.80 2.99
N VAL A 62 1.07 3.67 3.29
CA VAL A 62 1.23 2.91 4.54
C VAL A 62 2.10 1.68 4.29
N GLN A 63 2.99 1.36 5.22
CA GLN A 63 3.83 0.16 5.16
C GLN A 63 3.61 -0.71 6.39
N ILE A 64 3.23 -1.97 6.16
CA ILE A 64 3.17 -3.01 7.20
C ILE A 64 4.51 -3.72 7.22
N ARG A 65 5.10 -3.82 8.42
CA ARG A 65 6.45 -4.34 8.64
C ARG A 65 6.44 -5.77 9.16
N GLY A 66 7.53 -6.47 8.87
CA GLY A 66 7.82 -7.79 9.39
C GLY A 66 6.79 -8.86 9.07
N VAL A 67 6.16 -8.77 7.89
CA VAL A 67 5.16 -9.75 7.48
C VAL A 67 5.84 -11.09 7.22
N GLY A 68 5.35 -12.16 7.86
CA GLY A 68 5.85 -13.51 7.61
C GLY A 68 5.45 -13.99 6.22
N GLU A 69 6.32 -14.72 5.51
CA GLU A 69 6.02 -15.21 4.15
C GLU A 69 4.74 -16.05 4.10
N ALA A 70 4.52 -16.93 5.09
CA ALA A 70 3.31 -17.73 5.21
C ALA A 70 2.05 -16.89 5.51
N GLY A 71 2.21 -15.71 6.12
CA GLY A 71 1.11 -14.80 6.44
C GLY A 71 0.76 -13.83 5.33
N HIS A 72 1.59 -13.71 4.29
CA HIS A 72 1.42 -12.73 3.22
C HIS A 72 0.10 -12.92 2.46
N ALA A 73 -0.26 -14.14 2.07
CA ALA A 73 -1.50 -14.41 1.33
C ALA A 73 -2.75 -13.96 2.12
N ALA A 74 -2.85 -14.37 3.39
CA ALA A 74 -3.97 -13.99 4.27
C ALA A 74 -4.03 -12.47 4.51
N LEU A 75 -2.86 -11.82 4.60
CA LEU A 75 -2.78 -10.37 4.69
C LEU A 75 -3.29 -9.69 3.41
N ILE A 76 -2.99 -10.22 2.23
CA ILE A 76 -3.52 -9.70 0.96
C ILE A 76 -5.04 -9.88 0.88
N ASP A 77 -5.58 -11.02 1.27
CA ASP A 77 -7.02 -11.25 1.31
C ASP A 77 -7.72 -10.24 2.24
N GLY A 78 -7.14 -10.00 3.42
CA GLY A 78 -7.64 -9.02 4.38
C GLY A 78 -7.59 -7.58 3.86
N LEU A 79 -6.50 -7.19 3.18
CA LEU A 79 -6.40 -5.88 2.54
C LEU A 79 -7.36 -5.75 1.36
N GLY A 80 -7.59 -6.82 0.60
CA GLY A 80 -8.57 -6.87 -0.49
C GLY A 80 -10.00 -6.65 0.02
N ALA A 81 -10.37 -7.27 1.15
CA ALA A 81 -11.67 -7.05 1.80
C ALA A 81 -11.88 -5.60 2.30
N LEU A 82 -10.80 -4.82 2.42
CA LEU A 82 -10.83 -3.41 2.80
C LEU A 82 -10.76 -2.45 1.58
N ASP A 83 -10.75 -2.98 0.36
CA ASP A 83 -10.59 -2.21 -0.88
C ASP A 83 -9.25 -1.43 -0.92
N LEU A 84 -8.16 -2.11 -0.52
CA LEU A 84 -6.81 -1.55 -0.40
C LEU A 84 -5.77 -2.21 -1.32
N ILE A 85 -6.19 -3.14 -2.18
CA ILE A 85 -5.34 -3.90 -3.09
C ILE A 85 -5.81 -3.66 -4.52
N ASP A 86 -4.85 -3.45 -5.42
CA ASP A 86 -5.12 -3.37 -6.86
C ASP A 86 -5.37 -4.75 -7.46
N ASP A 87 -6.17 -4.82 -8.53
CA ASP A 87 -6.49 -6.07 -9.24
C ASP A 87 -5.27 -6.78 -9.86
N SER A 88 -4.17 -6.06 -10.07
CA SER A 88 -2.95 -6.62 -10.66
C SER A 88 -1.69 -5.93 -10.18
N LEU A 89 -0.58 -6.67 -10.22
CA LEU A 89 0.75 -6.13 -9.93
C LEU A 89 1.14 -4.99 -10.89
N ALA A 90 0.69 -5.05 -12.14
CA ALA A 90 0.97 -4.02 -13.14
C ALA A 90 0.29 -2.70 -12.76
N ALA A 91 -1.01 -2.74 -12.42
CA ALA A 91 -1.75 -1.59 -11.94
C ALA A 91 -1.15 -1.04 -10.63
N GLU A 92 -0.89 -1.93 -9.66
CA GLU A 92 -0.28 -1.56 -8.37
C GLU A 92 1.01 -0.79 -8.60
N THR A 93 1.92 -1.32 -9.41
CA THR A 93 3.26 -0.75 -9.62
C THR A 93 3.19 0.69 -10.12
N ARG A 94 2.18 1.03 -10.95
CA ARG A 94 1.99 2.36 -11.53
C ARG A 94 1.27 3.36 -10.62
N ARG A 95 0.35 2.92 -9.75
CA ARG A 95 -0.54 3.78 -8.92
C ARG A 95 0.14 4.39 -7.67
N ASN A 96 1.39 4.84 -7.78
CA ASN A 96 2.04 5.58 -6.68
C ASN A 96 1.76 7.08 -6.81
N ILE A 97 0.50 7.49 -6.64
CA ILE A 97 0.04 8.87 -6.84
C ILE A 97 0.14 9.64 -5.52
N VAL A 98 0.68 10.87 -5.57
CA VAL A 98 0.65 11.80 -4.44
C VAL A 98 -0.43 12.84 -4.71
N VAL A 99 -1.25 13.08 -3.70
CA VAL A 99 -2.38 14.01 -3.76
C VAL A 99 -2.12 15.13 -2.75
N GLN A 100 -2.46 16.36 -3.13
CA GLN A 100 -2.47 17.48 -2.19
C GLN A 100 -3.40 17.16 -1.00
N PRO A 101 -2.97 17.26 0.27
CA PRO A 101 -3.75 16.70 1.39
C PRO A 101 -4.94 17.56 1.83
N PHE A 102 -5.02 18.82 1.38
CA PHE A 102 -5.97 19.83 1.88
C PHE A 102 -7.16 20.04 0.93
N TRP A 103 -7.43 19.10 0.03
CA TRP A 103 -8.60 19.17 -0.85
C TRP A 103 -9.88 18.99 -0.06
N VAL A 104 -10.93 19.65 -0.53
CA VAL A 104 -12.27 19.59 0.07
C VAL A 104 -13.28 19.01 -0.91
N ALA A 105 -14.37 18.46 -0.38
CA ALA A 105 -15.46 17.97 -1.21
C ALA A 105 -16.02 19.10 -2.07
N GLY A 106 -16.09 18.87 -3.39
CA GLY A 106 -16.46 19.89 -4.38
C GLY A 106 -15.30 20.29 -5.30
N ASP A 107 -14.06 20.05 -4.89
CA ASP A 107 -12.89 20.24 -5.77
C ASP A 107 -12.83 19.18 -6.88
N ASP A 108 -12.21 19.54 -8.01
CA ASP A 108 -11.92 18.60 -9.11
C ASP A 108 -10.92 17.50 -8.74
N THR A 109 -10.24 17.62 -7.59
CA THR A 109 -9.18 16.71 -7.15
C THR A 109 -9.63 15.26 -7.17
N ARG A 110 -10.83 14.94 -6.65
CA ARG A 110 -11.34 13.56 -6.64
C ARG A 110 -11.57 13.02 -8.06
N THR A 111 -12.11 13.84 -8.94
CA THR A 111 -12.36 13.47 -10.34
C THR A 111 -11.04 13.23 -11.09
N VAL A 112 -10.05 14.11 -10.90
CA VAL A 112 -8.73 13.97 -11.52
C VAL A 112 -8.03 12.69 -11.04
N ILE A 113 -8.06 12.40 -9.74
CA ILE A 113 -7.48 11.17 -9.17
C ILE A 113 -8.14 9.94 -9.78
N ALA A 114 -9.47 9.86 -9.75
CA ALA A 114 -10.19 8.68 -10.26
C ALA A 114 -9.88 8.43 -11.75
N ARG A 115 -9.82 9.50 -12.56
CA ARG A 115 -9.45 9.40 -13.98
C ARG A 115 -8.00 8.96 -14.18
N LEU A 116 -7.08 9.47 -13.36
CA LEU A 116 -5.67 9.08 -13.42
C LEU A 116 -5.47 7.62 -13.00
N GLU A 117 -6.12 7.19 -11.92
CA GLU A 117 -6.07 5.79 -11.45
C GLU A 117 -6.59 4.84 -12.53
N ALA A 118 -7.73 5.15 -13.15
CA ALA A 118 -8.28 4.35 -14.24
C ALA A 118 -7.33 4.29 -15.46
N ALA A 119 -6.75 5.43 -15.85
CA ALA A 119 -5.80 5.48 -16.96
C ALA A 119 -4.53 4.67 -16.69
N LEU A 120 -4.00 4.73 -15.45
CA LEU A 120 -2.84 3.93 -15.05
C LEU A 120 -3.18 2.44 -14.93
N ALA A 121 -4.40 2.08 -14.56
CA ALA A 121 -4.82 0.67 -14.51
C ALA A 121 -4.93 0.07 -15.93
N ALA A 122 -5.40 0.85 -16.90
CA ALA A 122 -5.60 0.41 -18.29
C ALA A 122 -4.33 0.41 -19.17
N ALA A 123 -3.24 1.03 -18.71
CA ALA A 123 -1.95 1.05 -19.40
C ALA A 123 -1.19 -0.29 -19.30
#